data_AF-A0A3A4ZFR7-F1
#
_entry.id   AF-A0A3A4ZFR7-F1
#
_cell.length_a   1.000
_cell.length_b   1.000
_cell.length_c   1.000
_cell.angle_alpha   90.00
_cell.angle_beta   90.00
_cell.angle_gamma   90.00
#
_symmetry.space_group_name_H-M   'P 1'
#
loop_
_entity.id
_entity.type
_entity.pdbx_description
1 polymer ?
#
loop_
_entity_poly.entity_id
_entity_poly.type
_entity_poly.pdbx_seq_one_letter_code
_entity_poly.pdbx_strand_id
1 'polypeptide(L)'
;MLLELITAPFYILLFPVFFLVKTIVNKNKRFRTKVFHIILDVLFVFPLWGLFAYSGFYIAENYVINKKAIVQITGTGSMYPTYPKGKAGTLEEQSGEIVAEPLMLIYPNGINVFDKSFLKHGLERGDIVSFINSNTSQITSKYSKKEVGFVKRIIGLPGEKIELRNGLVYINGIPLVEPYTALPHSTFGGPFLPECKLVEIPEGKYFVLGDNRKESNDSRFDLGFVSAGDIDYVLTNEMQQGVWDSNWRNTANDLNESSKIRLDIGDFVAKVNSGRINSGKKELKHLDKLNYSALLRAKRILATGDFTFDGEKSGYSVKQAMDEAGYSNITWGEIPIQGYYTSEELIEYLFEFPDTKDFVMNQDFEDIGLSAFEGDLNGCPTQLIVIHFGGYLPPNYNPEIVKSWEDLFEALEDIQPGWREIEEYEPFYNEHKDKVDRINEIIDFRLENVRGIVDSMRTNKWLTDTQKDFIENDQELSDEQEEIAEFLNDQL
;
A
#
# COMPACT_ATOMS: atom_id res chain seq x y z
N MET A 1 22.84 42.59 -31.99
CA MET A 1 22.37 41.19 -31.95
C MET A 1 21.45 40.85 -30.78
N LEU A 2 21.87 40.81 -29.49
CA LEU A 2 20.91 40.54 -28.40
C LEU A 2 19.84 41.65 -28.24
N LEU A 3 20.27 42.90 -28.46
CA LEU A 3 19.37 44.06 -28.55
C LEU A 3 18.44 43.95 -29.76
N GLU A 4 18.91 43.41 -30.89
CA GLU A 4 18.14 43.30 -32.14
C GLU A 4 16.98 42.29 -32.05
N LEU A 5 17.13 41.20 -31.28
CA LEU A 5 16.04 40.24 -31.07
C LEU A 5 15.00 40.70 -30.05
N ILE A 6 15.40 41.39 -28.98
CA ILE A 6 14.45 42.01 -28.03
C ILE A 6 13.75 43.20 -28.70
N THR A 7 14.43 43.89 -29.62
CA THR A 7 13.81 44.92 -30.46
C THR A 7 13.18 44.38 -31.73
N ALA A 8 13.22 43.09 -32.06
CA ALA A 8 12.62 42.58 -33.30
C ALA A 8 11.09 42.79 -33.33
N PRO A 9 10.33 42.56 -32.23
CA PRO A 9 8.93 43.00 -32.16
C PRO A 9 8.81 44.52 -32.35
N PHE A 10 9.75 45.30 -31.81
CA PHE A 10 9.78 46.76 -31.97
C PHE A 10 10.09 47.22 -33.40
N TYR A 11 11.05 46.61 -34.10
CA TYR A 11 11.37 46.91 -35.50
C TYR A 11 10.28 46.44 -36.45
N ILE A 12 9.62 45.33 -36.12
CA ILE A 12 8.41 44.88 -36.81
C ILE A 12 7.32 45.93 -36.60
N LEU A 13 7.00 46.32 -35.37
CA LEU A 13 5.99 47.35 -35.09
C LEU A 13 6.34 48.75 -35.65
N LEU A 14 7.62 49.09 -35.78
CA LEU A 14 8.12 50.36 -36.31
C LEU A 14 8.44 50.33 -37.81
N PHE A 15 8.28 49.19 -38.48
CA PHE A 15 8.55 49.04 -39.92
C PHE A 15 7.71 50.02 -40.76
N PRO A 16 6.40 50.20 -40.50
CA PRO A 16 5.60 51.20 -41.21
C PRO A 16 6.03 52.64 -40.86
N VAL A 17 6.47 52.88 -39.62
CA VAL A 17 6.98 54.18 -39.15
C VAL A 17 8.27 54.54 -39.87
N PHE A 18 9.16 53.59 -40.12
CA PHE A 18 10.39 53.79 -40.88
C PHE A 18 10.11 54.23 -42.33
N PHE A 19 9.17 53.58 -43.02
CA PHE A 19 8.76 53.97 -44.37
C PHE A 19 8.13 55.37 -44.40
N LEU A 20 7.25 55.66 -43.44
CA LEU A 20 6.62 56.96 -43.28
C LEU A 20 7.66 58.08 -43.06
N VAL A 21 8.61 57.87 -42.14
CA VAL A 21 9.71 58.83 -41.86
C VAL A 21 10.61 59.01 -43.08
N LYS A 22 10.99 57.91 -43.77
CA LYS A 22 11.79 57.95 -45.00
C LYS A 22 11.08 58.74 -46.11
N THR A 23 9.76 58.59 -46.23
CA THR A 23 8.93 59.35 -47.18
C THR A 23 8.90 60.85 -46.85
N ILE A 24 8.78 61.20 -45.57
CA ILE A 24 8.72 62.60 -45.09
C ILE A 24 10.07 63.31 -45.32
N VAL A 25 11.19 62.68 -44.93
CA VAL A 25 12.53 63.28 -44.91
C VAL A 25 13.18 63.40 -46.30
N ASN A 26 12.72 62.64 -47.31
CA ASN A 26 13.33 62.62 -48.64
C ASN A 26 13.22 63.98 -49.37
N LYS A 27 14.33 64.75 -49.48
CA LYS A 27 14.35 66.10 -50.08
C LYS A 27 14.17 66.12 -51.60
N ASN A 28 14.33 64.99 -52.29
CA ASN A 28 14.30 64.91 -53.76
C ASN A 28 12.91 64.64 -54.35
N LYS A 29 11.87 64.42 -53.54
CA LYS A 29 10.49 64.21 -54.02
C LYS A 29 9.67 65.51 -54.00
N ARG A 30 8.95 65.78 -55.09
CA ARG A 30 7.97 66.88 -55.18
C ARG A 30 6.85 66.70 -54.12
N PHE A 31 6.32 67.81 -53.60
CA PHE A 31 5.34 67.83 -52.49
C PHE A 31 4.15 66.89 -52.71
N ARG A 32 3.52 66.94 -53.90
CA ARG A 32 2.37 66.07 -54.24
C ARG A 32 2.71 64.58 -54.18
N THR A 33 3.92 64.20 -54.59
CA THR A 33 4.38 62.80 -54.55
C THR A 33 4.59 62.33 -53.10
N LYS A 34 5.07 63.21 -52.21
CA LYS A 34 5.19 62.90 -50.78
C LYS A 34 3.83 62.66 -50.14
N VAL A 35 2.87 63.55 -50.37
CA VAL A 35 1.50 63.41 -49.84
C VAL A 35 0.87 62.10 -50.30
N PHE A 36 1.01 61.75 -51.58
CA PHE A 36 0.51 60.47 -52.10
C PHE A 36 1.12 59.25 -51.38
N HIS A 37 2.44 59.24 -51.15
CA HIS A 37 3.09 58.12 -50.47
C HIS A 37 2.74 58.06 -48.98
N ILE A 38 2.57 59.19 -48.31
CA ILE A 38 2.11 59.23 -46.91
C ILE A 38 0.70 58.64 -46.81
N ILE A 39 -0.20 59.02 -47.73
CA ILE A 39 -1.55 58.45 -47.79
C ILE A 39 -1.49 56.94 -48.06
N LEU A 40 -0.62 56.50 -48.99
CA LEU A 40 -0.40 55.08 -49.27
C LEU A 40 0.10 54.32 -48.03
N ASP A 41 1.10 54.87 -47.34
CA ASP A 41 1.67 54.27 -46.14
C ASP A 41 0.60 54.15 -45.04
N VAL A 42 -0.14 55.22 -44.76
CA VAL A 42 -1.18 55.25 -43.70
C VAL A 42 -2.39 54.40 -44.03
N LEU A 43 -2.88 54.43 -45.28
CA LEU A 43 -4.12 53.72 -45.66
C LEU A 43 -3.89 52.25 -46.05
N PHE A 44 -2.68 51.88 -46.47
CA PHE A 44 -2.41 50.53 -46.95
C PHE A 44 -1.30 49.83 -46.18
N VAL A 45 -0.13 50.46 -46.00
CA VAL A 45 1.01 49.80 -45.35
C VAL A 45 0.73 49.55 -43.87
N PHE A 46 0.23 50.54 -43.12
CA PHE A 46 -0.10 50.40 -41.71
C PHE A 46 -1.21 49.36 -41.46
N PRO A 47 -2.37 49.38 -42.16
CA PRO A 47 -3.40 48.37 -42.00
C PRO A 47 -2.96 46.96 -42.41
N LEU A 48 -2.26 46.80 -43.54
CA LEU A 48 -1.72 45.49 -43.96
C LEU A 48 -0.72 44.94 -42.96
N TRP A 49 0.13 45.80 -42.39
CA TRP A 49 1.08 45.42 -41.38
C TRP A 49 0.42 45.06 -40.05
N GLY A 50 -0.58 45.83 -39.62
CA GLY A 50 -1.40 45.52 -38.45
C GLY A 50 -2.12 44.19 -38.59
N LEU A 51 -2.69 43.91 -39.77
CA LEU A 51 -3.29 42.62 -40.11
C LEU A 51 -2.28 41.47 -40.05
N PHE A 52 -1.06 41.67 -40.56
CA PHE A 52 0.00 40.65 -40.52
C PHE A 52 0.49 40.39 -39.10
N ALA A 53 0.69 41.43 -38.30
CA ALA A 53 1.09 41.29 -36.90
C ALA A 53 -0.01 40.62 -36.07
N TYR A 54 -1.27 41.04 -36.26
CA TYR A 54 -2.43 40.44 -35.61
C TYR A 54 -2.58 38.96 -36.00
N SER A 55 -2.49 38.63 -37.30
CA SER A 55 -2.60 37.24 -37.74
C SER A 55 -1.44 36.38 -37.24
N GLY A 56 -0.22 36.90 -37.22
CA GLY A 56 0.94 36.23 -36.64
C GLY A 56 0.77 35.95 -35.15
N PHE A 57 0.30 36.94 -34.38
CA PHE A 57 0.00 36.77 -32.96
C PHE A 57 -1.14 35.78 -32.73
N TYR A 58 -2.23 35.92 -33.48
CA TYR A 58 -3.38 35.01 -33.43
C TYR A 58 -2.98 33.56 -33.72
N ILE A 59 -2.12 33.34 -34.72
CA ILE A 59 -1.60 32.00 -35.05
C ILE A 59 -0.72 31.47 -33.92
N ALA A 60 0.23 32.27 -33.43
CA ALA A 60 1.11 31.86 -32.33
C ALA A 60 0.32 31.54 -31.05
N GLU A 61 -0.65 32.38 -30.70
CA GLU A 61 -1.52 32.18 -29.54
C GLU A 61 -2.33 30.89 -29.65
N ASN A 62 -3.04 30.67 -30.77
CA ASN A 62 -3.97 29.54 -30.88
C ASN A 62 -3.31 28.21 -31.26
N TYR A 63 -2.20 28.23 -31.99
CA TYR A 63 -1.58 27.02 -32.54
C TYR A 63 -0.24 26.65 -31.91
N VAL A 64 0.36 27.53 -31.10
CA VAL A 64 1.66 27.28 -30.45
C VAL A 64 1.58 27.40 -28.93
N ILE A 65 1.00 28.49 -28.41
CA ILE A 65 1.00 28.79 -26.97
C ILE A 65 -0.15 28.09 -26.25
N ASN A 66 -1.38 28.23 -26.77
CA ASN A 66 -2.61 27.69 -26.19
C ASN A 66 -3.10 26.44 -26.92
N LYS A 67 -2.19 25.72 -27.58
CA LYS A 67 -2.53 24.46 -28.25
C LYS A 67 -2.90 23.43 -27.19
N LYS A 68 -4.09 22.84 -27.32
CA LYS A 68 -4.63 21.86 -26.38
C LYS A 68 -4.94 20.53 -27.06
N ALA A 69 -4.93 19.45 -26.28
CA ALA A 69 -5.34 18.12 -26.70
C ALA A 69 -6.16 17.46 -25.59
N ILE A 70 -7.06 16.55 -25.98
CA ILE A 70 -7.77 15.71 -25.03
C ILE A 70 -6.81 14.62 -24.55
N VAL A 71 -6.69 14.47 -23.24
CA VAL A 71 -5.94 13.38 -22.60
C VAL A 71 -6.95 12.42 -21.99
N GLN A 72 -6.81 11.13 -22.27
CA GLN A 72 -7.70 10.12 -21.71
C GLN A 72 -7.19 9.65 -20.35
N ILE A 73 -8.03 9.70 -19.34
CA ILE A 73 -7.73 9.26 -17.98
C ILE A 73 -8.33 7.88 -17.76
N THR A 74 -7.51 6.94 -17.29
CA THR A 74 -7.92 5.56 -17.02
C THR A 74 -8.54 5.41 -15.63
N GLY A 75 -9.36 4.37 -15.45
CA GLY A 75 -10.14 4.10 -14.24
C GLY A 75 -9.38 3.55 -13.04
N THR A 76 -8.04 3.60 -13.03
CA THR A 76 -7.19 3.10 -11.93
C THR A 76 -7.34 3.90 -10.63
N GLY A 77 -8.06 5.02 -10.63
CA GLY A 77 -8.43 5.75 -9.42
C GLY A 77 -7.33 6.63 -8.79
N SER A 78 -6.12 6.66 -9.35
CA SER A 78 -4.97 7.41 -8.78
C SER A 78 -5.21 8.92 -8.62
N MET A 79 -6.14 9.51 -9.37
CA MET A 79 -6.48 10.95 -9.31
C MET A 79 -7.85 11.22 -8.70
N TYR A 80 -8.47 10.23 -8.05
CA TYR A 80 -9.69 10.43 -7.28
C TYR A 80 -9.43 11.37 -6.08
N PRO A 81 -10.31 12.33 -5.75
CA PRO A 81 -11.63 12.61 -6.30
C PRO A 81 -11.67 13.59 -7.50
N THR A 82 -10.52 14.08 -7.97
CA THR A 82 -10.48 14.97 -9.14
C THR A 82 -11.03 14.30 -10.39
N TYR A 83 -10.67 13.04 -10.62
CA TYR A 83 -11.29 12.18 -11.64
C TYR A 83 -12.00 10.98 -10.98
N PRO A 84 -13.13 10.49 -11.54
CA PRO A 84 -13.82 9.31 -11.00
C PRO A 84 -12.96 8.04 -11.00
N LYS A 85 -13.24 7.09 -10.11
CA LYS A 85 -12.70 5.72 -10.19
C LYS A 85 -13.45 4.91 -11.27
N GLY A 86 -12.77 3.92 -11.86
CA GLY A 86 -13.40 2.92 -12.72
C GLY A 86 -14.31 1.97 -11.93
N LYS A 87 -15.13 1.19 -12.63
CA LYS A 87 -16.02 0.19 -12.04
C LYS A 87 -15.49 -1.25 -12.17
N ALA A 88 -14.47 -1.46 -12.99
CA ALA A 88 -13.89 -2.78 -13.17
C ALA A 88 -13.25 -3.32 -11.89
N GLY A 89 -13.25 -4.65 -11.73
CA GLY A 89 -12.83 -5.33 -10.50
C GLY A 89 -11.33 -5.61 -10.41
N THR A 90 -10.58 -5.45 -11.50
CA THR A 90 -9.13 -5.68 -11.55
C THR A 90 -8.39 -4.48 -12.12
N LEU A 91 -7.13 -4.29 -11.71
CA LEU A 91 -6.30 -3.17 -12.17
C LEU A 91 -6.05 -3.19 -13.68
N GLU A 92 -5.93 -4.38 -14.28
CA GLU A 92 -5.76 -4.55 -15.73
C GLU A 92 -7.00 -4.06 -16.50
N GLU A 93 -8.20 -4.44 -16.05
CA GLU A 93 -9.46 -3.99 -16.66
C GLU A 93 -9.69 -2.48 -16.44
N GLN A 94 -9.39 -1.98 -15.23
CA GLN A 94 -9.48 -0.55 -14.90
C GLN A 94 -8.55 0.30 -15.77
N SER A 95 -7.39 -0.23 -16.15
CA SER A 95 -6.45 0.45 -17.06
C SER A 95 -6.99 0.60 -18.49
N GLY A 96 -8.00 -0.19 -18.87
CA GLY A 96 -8.70 -0.07 -20.15
C GLY A 96 -9.96 0.81 -20.11
N GLU A 97 -10.44 1.17 -18.92
CA GLU A 97 -11.65 1.99 -18.72
C GLU A 97 -11.30 3.48 -18.73
N ILE A 98 -11.92 4.27 -19.61
CA ILE A 98 -11.73 5.72 -19.64
C ILE A 98 -12.79 6.39 -18.75
N VAL A 99 -12.33 7.17 -17.76
CA VAL A 99 -13.20 7.81 -16.74
C VAL A 99 -13.27 9.33 -16.88
N ALA A 100 -12.31 9.96 -17.56
CA ALA A 100 -12.32 11.39 -17.85
C ALA A 100 -11.50 11.72 -19.10
N GLU A 101 -11.81 12.85 -19.73
CA GLU A 101 -11.18 13.34 -20.96
C GLU A 101 -10.89 14.86 -20.88
N PRO A 102 -10.04 15.32 -19.94
CA PRO A 102 -9.69 16.74 -19.82
C PRO A 102 -9.00 17.26 -21.07
N LEU A 103 -9.37 18.48 -21.47
CA LEU A 103 -8.66 19.24 -22.48
C LEU A 103 -7.43 19.92 -21.83
N MET A 104 -6.23 19.42 -22.11
CA MET A 104 -4.96 19.86 -21.49
C MET A 104 -4.11 20.64 -22.49
N LEU A 105 -3.29 21.59 -22.01
CA LEU A 105 -2.27 22.25 -22.82
C LEU A 105 -1.21 21.23 -23.23
N ILE A 106 -0.80 21.24 -24.50
CA ILE A 106 0.35 20.47 -24.97
C ILE A 106 1.62 21.17 -24.45
N TYR A 107 2.54 20.41 -23.88
CA TYR A 107 3.75 20.92 -23.24
C TYR A 107 5.01 20.20 -23.76
N PRO A 108 6.19 20.85 -23.81
CA PRO A 108 6.41 22.27 -23.59
C PRO A 108 5.73 23.14 -24.66
N ASN A 109 4.96 24.13 -24.22
CA ASN A 109 4.38 25.15 -25.09
C ASN A 109 5.34 26.34 -25.23
N GLY A 110 4.94 27.30 -26.07
CA GLY A 110 5.71 28.52 -26.31
C GLY A 110 6.63 28.42 -27.53
N ILE A 111 7.47 29.43 -27.70
CA ILE A 111 8.28 29.63 -28.89
C ILE A 111 9.77 29.49 -28.53
N ASN A 112 10.42 28.50 -29.13
CA ASN A 112 11.85 28.30 -29.01
C ASN A 112 12.59 29.13 -30.07
N VAL A 113 13.49 30.00 -29.63
CA VAL A 113 14.36 30.80 -30.48
C VAL A 113 15.80 30.60 -30.00
N PHE A 114 16.59 29.85 -30.79
CA PHE A 114 17.89 29.33 -30.37
C PHE A 114 17.75 28.54 -29.04
N ASP A 115 18.58 28.85 -28.04
CA ASP A 115 18.60 28.17 -26.74
C ASP A 115 17.62 28.78 -25.71
N LYS A 116 16.69 29.64 -26.14
CA LYS A 116 15.73 30.31 -25.25
C LYS A 116 14.29 30.01 -25.65
N SER A 117 13.49 29.63 -24.66
CA SER A 117 12.05 29.46 -24.77
C SER A 117 11.34 30.72 -24.28
N PHE A 118 10.36 31.21 -25.04
CA PHE A 118 9.53 32.37 -24.71
C PHE A 118 8.06 31.98 -24.64
N LEU A 119 7.27 32.67 -23.80
CA LEU A 119 5.81 32.47 -23.66
C LEU A 119 5.42 31.02 -23.29
N LYS A 120 6.36 30.29 -22.70
CA LYS A 120 6.14 28.96 -22.15
C LYS A 120 5.38 29.09 -20.84
N HIS A 121 4.40 28.21 -20.62
CA HIS A 121 3.75 28.06 -19.33
C HIS A 121 4.78 27.66 -18.28
N GLY A 122 4.90 28.44 -17.21
CA GLY A 122 5.68 28.03 -16.06
C GLY A 122 4.90 26.97 -15.31
N LEU A 123 5.47 25.78 -15.11
CA LEU A 123 4.80 24.75 -14.32
C LEU A 123 4.65 25.23 -12.87
N GLU A 124 3.44 25.20 -12.37
CA GLU A 124 3.10 25.67 -11.04
C GLU A 124 2.66 24.53 -10.13
N ARG A 125 2.76 24.76 -8.82
CA ARG A 125 2.17 23.84 -7.83
C ARG A 125 0.67 23.76 -8.06
N GLY A 126 0.14 22.54 -8.05
CA GLY A 126 -1.28 22.28 -8.29
C GLY A 126 -1.62 21.98 -9.75
N ASP A 127 -0.74 22.27 -10.71
CA ASP A 127 -0.92 21.82 -12.09
C ASP A 127 -1.00 20.29 -12.14
N ILE A 128 -1.93 19.77 -12.94
CA ILE A 128 -2.01 18.33 -13.22
C ILE A 128 -1.26 18.06 -14.53
N VAL A 129 -0.31 17.15 -14.50
CA VAL A 129 0.58 16.85 -15.62
C VAL A 129 0.42 15.41 -16.09
N SER A 130 0.58 15.22 -17.39
CA SER A 130 0.65 13.90 -18.03
C SER A 130 2.01 13.71 -18.68
N PHE A 131 2.62 12.54 -18.50
CA PHE A 131 3.95 12.23 -18.99
C PHE A 131 4.17 10.72 -19.19
N ILE A 132 5.08 10.39 -20.11
CA ILE A 132 5.64 9.04 -20.29
C ILE A 132 7.17 9.13 -20.19
N ASN A 133 7.78 8.33 -19.32
CA ASN A 133 9.23 8.20 -19.23
C ASN A 133 9.66 6.75 -18.94
N SER A 134 10.97 6.52 -18.85
CA SER A 134 11.51 5.17 -18.61
C SER A 134 10.98 4.53 -17.33
N ASN A 135 10.73 5.31 -16.27
CA ASN A 135 10.24 4.80 -15.00
C ASN A 135 8.75 4.41 -15.12
N THR A 136 7.92 5.25 -15.74
CA THR A 136 6.50 4.89 -15.98
C THR A 136 6.39 3.66 -16.86
N SER A 137 7.21 3.53 -17.91
CA SER A 137 7.20 2.37 -18.79
C SER A 137 7.66 1.09 -18.06
N GLN A 138 8.67 1.18 -17.19
CA GLN A 138 9.07 0.04 -16.34
C GLN A 138 7.97 -0.38 -15.36
N ILE A 139 7.35 0.58 -14.67
CA ILE A 139 6.27 0.32 -13.71
C ILE A 139 5.07 -0.33 -14.41
N THR A 140 4.64 0.25 -15.54
CA THR A 140 3.43 -0.20 -16.25
C THR A 140 3.63 -1.50 -17.03
N SER A 141 4.85 -1.83 -17.45
CA SER A 141 5.14 -3.09 -18.15
C SER A 141 4.76 -4.35 -17.36
N LYS A 142 4.67 -4.24 -16.02
CA LYS A 142 4.21 -5.32 -15.14
C LYS A 142 2.71 -5.60 -15.25
N TYR A 143 1.92 -4.62 -15.70
CA TYR A 143 0.45 -4.64 -15.66
C TYR A 143 -0.21 -4.45 -17.03
N SER A 144 0.53 -3.93 -18.01
CA SER A 144 0.00 -3.64 -19.33
C SER A 144 1.04 -3.91 -20.41
N LYS A 145 0.57 -4.46 -21.55
CA LYS A 145 1.37 -4.66 -22.75
C LYS A 145 1.51 -3.38 -23.60
N LYS A 146 0.76 -2.33 -23.28
CA LYS A 146 0.82 -1.03 -23.95
C LYS A 146 1.58 -0.06 -23.06
N GLU A 147 2.31 0.84 -23.68
CA GLU A 147 2.93 1.96 -22.96
C GLU A 147 1.83 2.90 -22.47
N VAL A 148 1.71 3.04 -21.15
CA VAL A 148 0.71 3.89 -20.50
C VAL A 148 1.44 4.96 -19.69
N GLY A 149 1.07 6.22 -19.91
CA GLY A 149 1.61 7.34 -19.16
C GLY A 149 0.97 7.53 -17.80
N PHE A 150 1.55 8.43 -17.01
CA PHE A 150 1.03 8.79 -15.70
C PHE A 150 0.38 10.16 -15.75
N VAL A 151 -0.72 10.32 -15.02
CA VAL A 151 -1.31 11.62 -14.70
C VAL A 151 -1.19 11.85 -13.21
N LYS A 152 -0.58 12.98 -12.81
CA LYS A 152 -0.28 13.34 -11.42
C LYS A 152 -0.34 14.86 -11.21
N ARG A 153 -0.50 15.30 -9.97
CA ARG A 153 -0.45 16.73 -9.59
C ARG A 153 0.95 17.13 -9.16
N ILE A 154 1.42 18.31 -9.57
CA ILE A 154 2.66 18.89 -9.08
C ILE A 154 2.50 19.34 -7.63
N ILE A 155 3.27 18.72 -6.74
CA ILE A 155 3.28 18.97 -5.30
C ILE A 155 4.57 19.63 -4.84
N GLY A 156 5.69 19.49 -5.54
CA GLY A 156 6.93 20.13 -5.17
C GLY A 156 7.64 20.71 -6.38
N LEU A 157 8.15 21.94 -6.21
CA LEU A 157 8.81 22.71 -7.25
C LEU A 157 10.34 22.61 -7.12
N PRO A 158 11.08 22.90 -8.22
CA PRO A 158 12.54 23.01 -8.18
C PRO A 158 13.05 23.86 -7.00
N GLY A 159 14.08 23.34 -6.30
CA GLY A 159 14.74 24.02 -5.18
C GLY A 159 14.02 23.94 -3.85
N GLU A 160 12.78 23.42 -3.81
CA GLU A 160 12.04 23.26 -2.55
C GLU A 160 12.45 21.99 -1.81
N LYS A 161 12.20 21.98 -0.50
CA LYS A 161 12.35 20.80 0.34
C LYS A 161 11.00 20.20 0.66
N ILE A 162 10.84 18.92 0.38
CA ILE A 162 9.62 18.17 0.69
C ILE A 162 9.87 17.20 1.84
N GLU A 163 8.87 17.08 2.71
CA GLU A 163 8.83 16.12 3.81
C GLU A 163 7.41 15.59 3.95
N LEU A 164 7.26 14.30 4.26
CA LEU A 164 5.98 13.68 4.62
C LEU A 164 5.99 13.37 6.10
N ARG A 165 4.97 13.79 6.84
CA ARG A 165 4.90 13.54 8.29
C ARG A 165 3.46 13.51 8.76
N ASN A 166 3.10 12.47 9.53
CA ASN A 166 1.79 12.37 10.18
C ASN A 166 0.64 12.50 9.15
N GLY A 167 0.76 11.84 7.99
CA GLY A 167 -0.24 11.89 6.93
C GLY A 167 -0.30 13.19 6.11
N LEU A 168 0.58 14.18 6.39
CA LEU A 168 0.59 15.49 5.75
C LEU A 168 1.85 15.71 4.90
N VAL A 169 1.71 16.50 3.84
CA VAL A 169 2.83 17.00 3.03
C VAL A 169 3.32 18.33 3.60
N TYR A 170 4.64 18.47 3.73
CA TYR A 170 5.30 19.72 4.09
C TYR A 170 6.21 20.18 2.97
N ILE A 171 6.16 21.49 2.67
CA ILE A 171 7.02 22.14 1.70
C ILE A 171 7.76 23.26 2.41
N ASN A 172 9.09 23.19 2.39
CA ASN A 172 9.98 24.08 3.13
C ASN A 172 9.60 24.19 4.63
N GLY A 173 9.13 23.08 5.22
CA GLY A 173 8.71 22.99 6.62
C GLY A 173 7.29 23.50 6.91
N ILE A 174 6.53 23.95 5.90
CA ILE A 174 5.16 24.45 6.04
C ILE A 174 4.18 23.38 5.55
N PRO A 175 3.15 22.99 6.32
CA PRO A 175 2.16 22.02 5.87
C PRO A 175 1.40 22.56 4.66
N LEU A 176 1.28 21.73 3.62
CA LEU A 176 0.60 22.07 2.39
C LEU A 176 -0.92 21.95 2.56
N VAL A 177 -1.67 22.89 2.00
CA VAL A 177 -3.14 22.85 1.98
C VAL A 177 -3.58 22.07 0.74
N GLU A 178 -4.28 20.95 0.94
CA GLU A 178 -4.53 19.97 -0.13
C GLU A 178 -6.03 19.66 -0.30
N PRO A 179 -6.82 20.63 -0.80
CA PRO A 179 -8.27 20.49 -0.92
C PRO A 179 -8.69 19.45 -1.96
N TYR A 180 -7.79 19.09 -2.86
CA TYR A 180 -7.97 18.08 -3.91
C TYR A 180 -7.83 16.63 -3.42
N THR A 181 -7.44 16.39 -2.17
CA THR A 181 -7.34 15.04 -1.60
C THR A 181 -8.70 14.57 -1.10
N ALA A 182 -8.99 13.26 -1.17
CA ALA A 182 -10.25 12.70 -0.68
C ALA A 182 -10.43 12.90 0.84
N LEU A 183 -9.35 12.69 1.60
CA LEU A 183 -9.33 12.77 3.07
C LEU A 183 -8.06 13.47 3.56
N PRO A 184 -8.13 14.22 4.68
CA PRO A 184 -6.94 14.75 5.35
C PRO A 184 -6.08 13.62 5.92
N HIS A 185 -4.82 13.93 6.26
CA HIS A 185 -3.89 12.97 6.89
C HIS A 185 -3.73 11.63 6.13
N SER A 186 -3.86 11.64 4.80
CA SER A 186 -3.85 10.43 3.96
C SER A 186 -2.52 10.15 3.26
N THR A 187 -1.48 10.95 3.52
CA THR A 187 -0.21 10.89 2.77
C THR A 187 0.92 10.29 3.57
N PHE A 188 1.23 9.04 3.27
CA PHE A 188 2.33 8.29 3.89
C PHE A 188 3.50 8.14 2.92
N GLY A 189 4.68 7.93 3.49
CA GLY A 189 5.92 7.76 2.72
C GLY A 189 5.99 6.45 1.92
N GLY A 190 6.91 6.43 0.96
CA GLY A 190 7.28 5.26 0.18
C GLY A 190 8.80 5.03 0.17
N PRO A 191 9.31 4.03 -0.55
CA PRO A 191 10.74 3.71 -0.57
C PRO A 191 11.64 4.88 -1.02
N PHE A 192 11.15 5.74 -1.93
CA PHE A 192 11.92 6.90 -2.41
C PHE A 192 11.84 8.08 -1.45
N LEU A 193 10.67 8.33 -0.84
CA LEU A 193 10.47 9.35 0.20
C LEU A 193 9.81 8.73 1.43
N PRO A 194 10.60 8.15 2.36
CA PRO A 194 10.08 7.67 3.63
C PRO A 194 9.57 8.82 4.51
N GLU A 195 8.73 8.51 5.51
CA GLU A 195 8.25 9.54 6.43
C GLU A 195 9.38 10.20 7.22
N CYS A 196 9.18 11.48 7.55
CA CYS A 196 10.12 12.37 8.23
C CYS A 196 11.51 12.44 7.58
N LYS A 197 11.63 12.09 6.30
CA LYS A 197 12.80 12.38 5.49
C LYS A 197 12.56 13.66 4.71
N LEU A 198 13.49 14.59 4.88
CA LEU A 198 13.53 15.83 4.13
C LEU A 198 14.36 15.62 2.87
N VAL A 199 13.76 15.88 1.71
CA VAL A 199 14.44 15.75 0.41
C VAL A 199 14.33 17.05 -0.36
N GLU A 200 15.44 17.52 -0.91
CA GLU A 200 15.49 18.69 -1.78
C GLU A 200 15.20 18.31 -3.23
N ILE A 201 14.31 19.06 -3.87
CA ILE A 201 13.87 18.82 -5.24
C ILE A 201 14.90 19.48 -6.19
N PRO A 202 15.59 18.71 -7.05
CA PRO A 202 16.61 19.27 -7.92
C PRO A 202 16.05 20.29 -8.92
N GLU A 203 16.92 21.18 -9.40
CA GLU A 203 16.59 22.11 -10.48
C GLU A 203 16.05 21.39 -11.72
N GLY A 204 15.00 21.95 -12.32
CA GLY A 204 14.33 21.37 -13.49
C GLY A 204 13.54 20.08 -13.24
N LYS A 205 13.37 19.68 -11.97
CA LYS A 205 12.57 18.51 -11.57
C LYS A 205 11.41 18.89 -10.67
N TYR A 206 10.40 18.03 -10.64
CA TYR A 206 9.19 18.20 -9.86
C TYR A 206 8.90 16.93 -9.04
N PHE A 207 8.30 17.14 -7.88
CA PHE A 207 7.71 16.05 -7.10
C PHE A 207 6.21 16.02 -7.33
N VAL A 208 5.68 14.88 -7.77
CA VAL A 208 4.28 14.75 -8.17
C VAL A 208 3.59 13.66 -7.35
N LEU A 209 2.33 13.90 -6.97
CA LEU A 209 1.50 12.92 -6.26
C LEU A 209 0.17 12.70 -6.99
N GLY A 210 -0.41 11.52 -6.78
CA GLY A 210 -1.84 11.33 -7.05
C GLY A 210 -2.70 12.04 -6.01
N ASP A 211 -3.89 12.46 -6.41
CA ASP A 211 -4.87 13.02 -5.48
C ASP A 211 -5.45 11.95 -4.55
N ASN A 212 -5.46 10.69 -5.02
CA ASN A 212 -5.81 9.52 -4.23
C ASN A 212 -4.54 8.94 -3.57
N ARG A 213 -4.19 9.47 -2.40
CA ARG A 213 -2.88 9.24 -1.77
C ARG A 213 -2.56 7.80 -1.45
N LYS A 214 -3.58 6.98 -1.16
CA LYS A 214 -3.38 5.57 -0.81
C LYS A 214 -3.32 4.66 -2.03
N GLU A 215 -3.98 5.04 -3.13
CA GLU A 215 -4.03 4.26 -4.37
C GLU A 215 -3.24 4.94 -5.50
N SER A 216 -2.05 5.45 -5.21
CA SER A 216 -1.23 6.12 -6.22
C SER A 216 0.23 5.67 -6.18
N ASN A 217 0.68 5.11 -7.31
CA ASN A 217 2.09 5.00 -7.62
C ASN A 217 2.58 6.34 -8.20
N ASP A 218 3.37 7.05 -7.41
CA ASP A 218 3.82 8.42 -7.68
C ASP A 218 5.24 8.67 -7.15
N SER A 219 5.66 9.93 -7.02
CA SER A 219 7.06 10.28 -6.67
C SER A 219 7.53 9.71 -5.33
N ARG A 220 6.66 9.18 -4.47
CA ARG A 220 7.04 8.51 -3.22
C ARG A 220 7.71 7.14 -3.41
N PHE A 221 7.52 6.53 -4.57
CA PHE A 221 7.95 5.16 -4.89
C PHE A 221 8.96 5.16 -6.04
N ASP A 222 8.92 4.13 -6.90
CA ASP A 222 9.86 3.91 -8.00
C ASP A 222 9.89 5.04 -9.05
N LEU A 223 8.86 5.89 -9.11
CA LEU A 223 8.83 7.01 -10.03
C LEU A 223 9.92 8.05 -9.70
N GLY A 224 10.06 8.39 -8.41
CA GLY A 224 10.92 9.48 -7.95
C GLY A 224 10.54 10.84 -8.56
N PHE A 225 11.53 11.71 -8.76
CA PHE A 225 11.32 13.03 -9.36
C PHE A 225 11.05 12.97 -10.87
N VAL A 226 10.17 13.84 -11.35
CA VAL A 226 9.81 13.97 -12.77
C VAL A 226 10.53 15.16 -13.39
N SER A 227 11.19 14.96 -14.53
CA SER A 227 11.88 16.04 -15.23
C SER A 227 10.89 16.93 -15.97
N ALA A 228 11.14 18.25 -16.00
CA ALA A 228 10.32 19.18 -16.77
C ALA A 228 10.22 18.79 -18.25
N GLY A 229 11.27 18.17 -18.80
CA GLY A 229 11.34 17.75 -20.21
C GLY A 229 10.52 16.50 -20.54
N ASP A 230 10.09 15.73 -19.53
CA ASP A 230 9.29 14.51 -19.74
C ASP A 230 7.79 14.81 -19.79
N ILE A 231 7.37 16.02 -19.43
CA ILE A 231 5.96 16.41 -19.37
C ILE A 231 5.42 16.67 -20.77
N ASP A 232 4.33 15.99 -21.12
CA ASP A 232 3.69 16.08 -22.43
C ASP A 232 2.46 16.99 -22.42
N TYR A 233 1.71 16.99 -21.30
CA TYR A 233 0.49 17.78 -21.17
C TYR A 233 0.33 18.38 -19.78
N VAL A 234 -0.30 19.55 -19.71
CA VAL A 234 -0.56 20.29 -18.46
C VAL A 234 -2.01 20.76 -18.41
N LEU A 235 -2.71 20.44 -17.33
CA LEU A 235 -3.99 21.04 -16.95
C LEU A 235 -3.71 22.04 -15.85
N THR A 236 -3.69 23.32 -16.23
CA THR A 236 -3.29 24.41 -15.32
C THR A 236 -4.31 24.61 -14.21
N ASN A 237 -3.90 25.24 -13.11
CA ASN A 237 -4.82 25.64 -12.04
C ASN A 237 -6.04 26.42 -12.57
N GLU A 238 -5.84 27.34 -13.51
CA GLU A 238 -6.94 28.10 -14.14
C GLU A 238 -7.91 27.19 -14.90
N MET A 239 -7.39 26.19 -15.63
CA MET A 239 -8.21 25.25 -16.40
C MET A 239 -8.96 24.23 -15.51
N GLN A 240 -8.58 24.10 -14.24
CA GLN A 240 -9.28 23.28 -13.26
C GLN A 240 -10.51 23.98 -12.67
N GLN A 241 -10.53 25.32 -12.65
CA GLN A 241 -11.55 26.09 -11.95
C GLN A 241 -12.96 25.88 -12.48
N GLY A 242 -13.91 25.63 -11.58
CA GLY A 242 -15.32 25.39 -11.86
C GLY A 242 -15.63 24.04 -12.51
N VAL A 243 -14.62 23.20 -12.76
CA VAL A 243 -14.80 21.88 -13.39
C VAL A 243 -14.21 20.80 -12.49
N TRP A 244 -12.89 20.84 -12.30
CA TRP A 244 -12.12 19.79 -11.63
C TRP A 244 -11.78 20.14 -10.17
N ASP A 245 -12.06 21.38 -9.74
CA ASP A 245 -12.00 21.81 -8.34
C ASP A 245 -13.35 21.71 -7.61
N SER A 246 -14.42 21.31 -8.31
CA SER A 246 -15.76 21.18 -7.74
C SER A 246 -15.86 20.15 -6.61
N ASN A 247 -14.98 19.15 -6.62
CA ASN A 247 -14.90 18.11 -5.60
C ASN A 247 -13.93 18.46 -4.45
N TRP A 248 -13.40 19.68 -4.42
CA TRP A 248 -12.45 20.08 -3.38
C TRP A 248 -13.13 20.13 -2.01
N ARG A 249 -12.53 19.42 -1.05
CA ARG A 249 -13.00 19.40 0.33
C ARG A 249 -12.57 20.66 1.08
N ASN A 250 -13.30 20.97 2.15
CA ASN A 250 -12.91 22.02 3.08
C ASN A 250 -11.68 21.57 3.89
N THR A 251 -10.62 22.38 3.89
CA THR A 251 -9.34 22.10 4.55
C THR A 251 -9.14 22.86 5.86
N ALA A 252 -10.12 23.66 6.30
CA ALA A 252 -9.96 24.58 7.43
C ALA A 252 -9.56 23.88 8.74
N ASN A 253 -9.88 22.59 8.89
CA ASN A 253 -9.62 21.80 10.09
C ASN A 253 -8.56 20.72 9.89
N ASP A 254 -7.85 20.69 8.75
CA ASP A 254 -6.90 19.61 8.41
C ASP A 254 -5.70 19.51 9.36
N LEU A 255 -5.41 20.57 10.11
CA LEU A 255 -4.33 20.56 11.10
C LEU A 255 -4.83 20.24 12.51
N ASN A 256 -6.15 20.06 12.68
CA ASN A 256 -6.72 19.71 13.97
C ASN A 256 -6.60 18.20 14.20
N GLU A 257 -6.27 17.79 15.43
CA GLU A 257 -6.23 16.38 15.83
C GLU A 257 -7.55 15.62 15.58
N SER A 258 -8.68 16.31 15.59
CA SER A 258 -9.99 15.73 15.27
C SER A 258 -10.15 15.32 13.80
N SER A 259 -9.26 15.79 12.91
CA SER A 259 -9.28 15.45 11.48
C SER A 259 -8.47 14.21 11.15
N LYS A 260 -7.63 13.73 12.08
CA LYS A 260 -6.94 12.45 11.92
C LYS A 260 -7.96 11.32 11.80
N ILE A 261 -7.77 10.49 10.79
CA ILE A 261 -8.62 9.33 10.57
C ILE A 261 -8.42 8.34 11.72
N ARG A 262 -9.52 7.81 12.27
CA ARG A 262 -9.49 6.79 13.31
C ARG A 262 -10.16 5.53 12.80
N LEU A 263 -9.47 4.41 12.94
CA LEU A 263 -10.00 3.11 12.59
C LEU A 263 -11.12 2.72 13.56
N ASP A 264 -12.31 2.42 13.02
CA ASP A 264 -13.36 1.74 13.76
C ASP A 264 -13.12 0.22 13.66
N ILE A 265 -12.59 -0.35 14.75
CA ILE A 265 -12.24 -1.77 14.81
C ILE A 265 -13.46 -2.66 14.58
N GLY A 266 -14.63 -2.29 15.12
CA GLY A 266 -15.85 -3.08 15.02
C GLY A 266 -16.39 -3.09 13.59
N ASP A 267 -16.43 -1.92 12.95
CA ASP A 267 -16.82 -1.79 11.54
C ASP A 267 -15.85 -2.51 10.60
N PHE A 268 -14.53 -2.42 10.85
CA PHE A 268 -13.52 -3.16 10.09
C PHE A 268 -13.75 -4.68 10.15
N VAL A 269 -13.89 -5.25 11.35
CA VAL A 269 -14.12 -6.70 11.49
C VAL A 269 -15.44 -7.12 10.83
N ALA A 270 -16.50 -6.33 10.97
CA ALA A 270 -17.79 -6.60 10.33
C ALA A 270 -17.69 -6.65 8.79
N LYS A 271 -16.91 -5.74 8.19
CA LYS A 271 -16.68 -5.72 6.74
C LYS A 271 -15.80 -6.88 6.27
N VAL A 272 -14.74 -7.23 7.01
CA VAL A 272 -13.92 -8.42 6.74
C VAL A 272 -14.79 -9.68 6.75
N ASN A 273 -15.63 -9.84 7.78
CA ASN A 273 -16.55 -10.99 7.88
C ASN A 273 -17.60 -11.01 6.78
N SER A 274 -18.12 -9.85 6.37
CA SER A 274 -19.01 -9.74 5.22
C SER A 274 -18.34 -10.23 3.94
N GLY A 275 -17.08 -9.84 3.69
CA GLY A 275 -16.28 -10.34 2.56
C GLY A 275 -16.04 -11.85 2.61
N ARG A 276 -15.76 -12.40 3.81
CA ARG A 276 -15.59 -13.84 4.06
C ARG A 276 -16.86 -14.62 3.77
N ILE A 277 -18.01 -14.18 4.30
CA ILE A 277 -19.33 -14.81 4.06
C ILE A 277 -19.67 -14.82 2.57
N ASN A 278 -19.51 -13.68 1.89
CA ASN A 278 -19.77 -13.56 0.45
C ASN A 278 -18.89 -14.49 -0.39
N SER A 279 -17.73 -14.89 0.15
CA SER A 279 -16.79 -15.82 -0.48
C SER A 279 -16.93 -17.27 0.03
N GLY A 280 -18.01 -17.58 0.75
CA GLY A 280 -18.28 -18.92 1.29
C GLY A 280 -17.34 -19.34 2.42
N LYS A 281 -16.71 -18.40 3.13
CA LYS A 281 -15.77 -18.66 4.23
C LYS A 281 -16.42 -18.37 5.59
N LYS A 282 -15.92 -19.03 6.63
CA LYS A 282 -16.36 -18.82 8.02
C LYS A 282 -15.99 -17.42 8.50
N GLU A 283 -16.85 -16.82 9.32
CA GLU A 283 -16.56 -15.58 10.02
C GLU A 283 -15.42 -15.76 11.04
N LEU A 284 -14.65 -14.70 11.24
CA LEU A 284 -13.66 -14.58 12.30
C LEU A 284 -14.32 -14.04 13.57
N LYS A 285 -13.99 -14.64 14.72
CA LYS A 285 -14.42 -14.17 16.03
C LYS A 285 -13.49 -13.04 16.48
N HIS A 286 -14.06 -11.89 16.77
CA HIS A 286 -13.30 -10.77 17.34
C HIS A 286 -12.99 -11.03 18.82
N LEU A 287 -11.70 -11.03 19.20
CA LEU A 287 -11.27 -11.32 20.57
C LEU A 287 -10.48 -10.16 21.18
N ASP A 288 -10.88 -9.73 22.37
CA ASP A 288 -10.18 -8.67 23.13
C ASP A 288 -8.74 -9.03 23.48
N LYS A 289 -8.46 -10.32 23.73
CA LYS A 289 -7.10 -10.81 23.97
C LYS A 289 -6.20 -10.58 22.76
N LEU A 290 -6.71 -10.80 21.54
CA LEU A 290 -5.95 -10.51 20.32
C LEU A 290 -5.81 -9.00 20.07
N ASN A 291 -6.79 -8.17 20.45
CA ASN A 291 -6.61 -6.70 20.45
C ASN A 291 -5.47 -6.28 21.39
N TYR A 292 -5.37 -6.90 22.57
CA TYR A 292 -4.31 -6.62 23.53
C TYR A 292 -2.93 -7.11 23.03
N SER A 293 -2.87 -8.31 22.44
CA SER A 293 -1.67 -8.84 21.77
C SER A 293 -1.19 -7.89 20.65
N ALA A 294 -2.10 -7.43 19.80
CA ALA A 294 -1.80 -6.47 18.74
C ALA A 294 -1.27 -5.12 19.31
N LEU A 295 -1.82 -4.63 20.42
CA LEU A 295 -1.34 -3.42 21.10
C LEU A 295 0.10 -3.60 21.63
N LEU A 296 0.42 -4.74 22.23
CA LEU A 296 1.76 -5.05 22.73
C LEU A 296 2.77 -5.07 21.58
N ARG A 297 2.43 -5.72 20.47
CA ARG A 297 3.23 -5.72 19.24
C ARG A 297 3.41 -4.33 18.68
N ALA A 298 2.34 -3.55 18.55
CA ALA A 298 2.42 -2.18 18.02
C ALA A 298 3.40 -1.31 18.83
N LYS A 299 3.32 -1.35 20.17
CA LYS A 299 4.25 -0.64 21.05
C LYS A 299 5.70 -1.08 20.86
N ARG A 300 5.93 -2.40 20.75
CA ARG A 300 7.28 -2.95 20.57
C ARG A 300 7.87 -2.56 19.21
N ILE A 301 7.08 -2.68 18.14
CA ILE A 301 7.49 -2.31 16.78
C ILE A 301 7.88 -0.83 16.75
N LEU A 302 7.06 0.07 17.30
CA LEU A 302 7.40 1.49 17.34
C LEU A 302 8.67 1.78 18.15
N ALA A 303 8.85 1.13 19.30
CA ALA A 303 10.01 1.33 20.15
C ALA A 303 11.34 0.81 19.56
N THR A 304 11.27 -0.19 18.67
CA THR A 304 12.47 -0.92 18.19
C THR A 304 12.70 -0.82 16.68
N GLY A 305 11.68 -0.43 15.91
CA GLY A 305 11.67 -0.50 14.46
C GLY A 305 11.66 -1.92 13.88
N ASP A 306 11.35 -2.92 14.69
CA ASP A 306 11.39 -4.34 14.31
C ASP A 306 10.01 -4.84 13.88
N PHE A 307 9.78 -4.90 12.57
CA PHE A 307 8.55 -5.42 11.96
C PHE A 307 8.58 -6.94 11.73
N THR A 308 9.67 -7.64 12.10
CA THR A 308 9.78 -9.08 11.87
C THR A 308 8.79 -9.86 12.75
N PHE A 309 8.28 -10.96 12.21
CA PHE A 309 7.30 -11.81 12.88
C PHE A 309 7.90 -12.50 14.12
N ASP A 310 9.15 -12.96 14.00
CA ASP A 310 9.89 -13.65 15.07
C ASP A 310 10.62 -12.68 16.02
N GLY A 311 10.58 -11.38 15.75
CA GLY A 311 11.26 -10.37 16.56
C GLY A 311 12.78 -10.48 16.50
N GLU A 312 13.36 -10.65 15.32
CA GLU A 312 14.80 -10.87 15.09
C GLU A 312 15.69 -9.81 15.76
N LYS A 313 15.24 -8.56 15.82
CA LYS A 313 16.01 -7.45 16.42
C LYS A 313 15.56 -7.13 17.84
N SER A 314 14.26 -7.29 18.10
CA SER A 314 13.62 -6.90 19.36
C SER A 314 13.63 -8.01 20.42
N GLY A 315 13.83 -9.26 20.02
CA GLY A 315 13.63 -10.45 20.85
C GLY A 315 12.18 -10.65 21.29
N TYR A 316 11.22 -10.04 20.57
CA TYR A 316 9.80 -10.00 20.94
C TYR A 316 8.90 -10.33 19.75
N SER A 317 8.60 -11.62 19.59
CA SER A 317 7.81 -12.19 18.50
C SER A 317 6.31 -11.98 18.66
N VAL A 318 5.57 -12.28 17.58
CA VAL A 318 4.10 -12.35 17.61
C VAL A 318 3.61 -13.36 18.65
N LYS A 319 4.26 -14.54 18.73
CA LYS A 319 3.90 -15.58 19.69
C LYS A 319 4.03 -15.08 21.13
N GLN A 320 5.12 -14.39 21.47
CA GLN A 320 5.31 -13.86 22.82
C GLN A 320 4.23 -12.84 23.19
N ALA A 321 3.80 -12.00 22.25
CA ALA A 321 2.71 -11.06 22.50
C ALA A 321 1.36 -11.76 22.71
N MET A 322 1.09 -12.82 21.95
CA MET A 322 -0.12 -13.64 22.12
C MET A 322 -0.12 -14.39 23.46
N ASP A 323 1.01 -14.99 23.83
CA ASP A 323 1.20 -15.68 25.11
C ASP A 323 0.99 -14.72 26.29
N GLU A 324 1.58 -13.51 26.23
CA GLU A 324 1.38 -12.44 27.23
C GLU A 324 -0.07 -11.95 27.31
N ALA A 325 -0.80 -11.99 26.20
CA ALA A 325 -2.23 -11.70 26.16
C ALA A 325 -3.13 -12.87 26.60
N GLY A 326 -2.53 -14.01 26.95
CA GLY A 326 -3.25 -15.23 27.32
C GLY A 326 -4.05 -15.81 26.16
N TYR A 327 -3.59 -15.61 24.92
CA TYR A 327 -4.09 -16.24 23.71
C TYR A 327 -3.12 -17.34 23.28
N SER A 328 -3.63 -18.55 23.07
CA SER A 328 -2.85 -19.67 22.58
C SER A 328 -3.65 -20.39 21.50
N ASN A 329 -3.06 -20.53 20.33
CA ASN A 329 -3.56 -21.36 19.25
C ASN A 329 -2.37 -21.90 18.46
N ILE A 330 -2.62 -22.76 17.48
CA ILE A 330 -1.58 -23.46 16.70
C ILE A 330 -1.23 -22.77 15.39
N THR A 331 -2.16 -21.96 14.86
CA THR A 331 -1.93 -21.11 13.70
C THR A 331 -2.15 -19.67 14.13
N TRP A 332 -1.21 -18.80 13.80
CA TRP A 332 -1.34 -17.37 14.04
C TRP A 332 -0.70 -16.56 12.93
N GLY A 333 -1.15 -15.32 12.79
CA GLY A 333 -0.76 -14.41 11.73
C GLY A 333 -0.70 -12.97 12.21
N GLU A 334 0.15 -12.16 11.58
CA GLU A 334 0.25 -10.72 11.86
C GLU A 334 0.31 -9.93 10.54
N ILE A 335 -0.42 -8.82 10.49
CA ILE A 335 -0.26 -7.79 9.47
C ILE A 335 -0.01 -6.45 10.17
N PRO A 336 1.23 -5.94 10.18
CA PRO A 336 1.53 -4.59 10.66
C PRO A 336 1.48 -3.57 9.51
N ILE A 337 0.74 -2.48 9.69
CA ILE A 337 0.50 -1.45 8.67
C ILE A 337 0.68 -0.07 9.30
N GLN A 338 1.51 0.76 8.69
CA GLN A 338 1.65 2.15 9.10
C GLN A 338 0.61 3.01 8.40
N GLY A 339 -0.05 3.88 9.16
CA GLY A 339 -0.89 4.96 8.63
C GLY A 339 -2.25 5.07 9.30
N TYR A 340 -2.98 6.10 8.87
CA TYR A 340 -4.32 6.43 9.34
C TYR A 340 -5.35 5.94 8.31
N TYR A 341 -6.19 4.98 8.70
CA TYR A 341 -7.17 4.36 7.79
C TYR A 341 -8.57 4.35 8.39
N THR A 342 -9.55 4.65 7.55
CA THR A 342 -10.93 4.21 7.80
C THR A 342 -11.00 2.70 7.59
N SER A 343 -12.07 2.07 8.09
CA SER A 343 -12.29 0.64 7.87
C SER A 343 -12.33 0.27 6.39
N GLU A 344 -12.96 1.12 5.56
CA GLU A 344 -13.07 0.91 4.11
C GLU A 344 -11.71 0.98 3.44
N GLU A 345 -10.94 2.05 3.68
CA GLU A 345 -9.61 2.22 3.08
C GLU A 345 -8.64 1.12 3.52
N LEU A 346 -8.74 0.63 4.76
CA LEU A 346 -7.89 -0.45 5.24
C LEU A 346 -8.21 -1.76 4.51
N ILE A 347 -9.48 -2.02 4.22
CA ILE A 347 -9.90 -3.20 3.45
C ILE A 347 -9.47 -3.08 1.99
N GLU A 348 -9.69 -1.92 1.36
CA GLU A 348 -9.22 -1.64 0.00
C GLU A 348 -7.70 -1.88 -0.09
N TYR A 349 -6.92 -1.32 0.85
CA TYR A 349 -5.47 -1.52 0.92
C TYR A 349 -5.06 -2.99 1.11
N LEU A 350 -5.71 -3.71 2.04
CA LEU A 350 -5.42 -5.13 2.27
C LEU A 350 -5.77 -5.99 1.05
N PHE A 351 -6.79 -5.62 0.28
CA PHE A 351 -7.30 -6.43 -0.83
C PHE A 351 -6.74 -6.03 -2.19
N GLU A 352 -6.01 -4.91 -2.27
CA GLU A 352 -5.26 -4.48 -3.44
C GLU A 352 -4.19 -5.53 -3.83
N PHE A 353 -3.54 -6.13 -2.82
CA PHE A 353 -2.51 -7.15 -3.01
C PHE A 353 -3.08 -8.57 -2.86
N PRO A 354 -2.95 -9.46 -3.88
CA PRO A 354 -3.49 -10.82 -3.83
C PRO A 354 -3.01 -11.62 -2.62
N ASP A 355 -1.72 -11.56 -2.27
CA ASP A 355 -1.15 -12.31 -1.16
C ASP A 355 -1.77 -11.90 0.19
N THR A 356 -1.93 -10.58 0.40
CA THR A 356 -2.55 -10.03 1.61
C THR A 356 -4.03 -10.39 1.68
N LYS A 357 -4.74 -10.32 0.54
CA LYS A 357 -6.13 -10.75 0.44
C LYS A 357 -6.27 -12.23 0.80
N ASP A 358 -5.45 -13.10 0.21
CA ASP A 358 -5.49 -14.53 0.46
C ASP A 358 -5.18 -14.87 1.93
N PHE A 359 -4.25 -14.13 2.54
CA PHE A 359 -3.94 -14.25 3.96
C PHE A 359 -5.14 -13.86 4.85
N VAL A 360 -5.75 -12.69 4.65
CA VAL A 360 -6.95 -12.27 5.42
C VAL A 360 -8.12 -13.24 5.19
N MET A 361 -8.18 -13.86 4.02
CA MET A 361 -9.21 -14.82 3.63
C MET A 361 -8.83 -16.28 3.93
N ASN A 362 -7.74 -16.54 4.65
CA ASN A 362 -7.33 -17.91 4.98
C ASN A 362 -8.42 -18.57 5.87
N GLN A 363 -8.75 -19.83 5.54
CA GLN A 363 -9.76 -20.62 6.24
C GLN A 363 -9.26 -21.20 7.57
N ASP A 364 -7.94 -21.27 7.75
CA ASP A 364 -7.32 -21.77 8.98
C ASP A 364 -7.47 -20.78 10.14
N PHE A 365 -7.74 -19.50 9.84
CA PHE A 365 -8.02 -18.49 10.84
C PHE A 365 -9.49 -18.53 11.28
N GLU A 366 -9.70 -18.54 12.59
CA GLU A 366 -11.01 -18.54 13.25
C GLU A 366 -11.22 -17.29 14.11
N ASP A 367 -10.14 -16.64 14.54
CA ASP A 367 -10.14 -15.49 15.43
C ASP A 367 -9.39 -14.31 14.79
N ILE A 368 -9.81 -13.10 15.16
CA ILE A 368 -9.16 -11.85 14.77
C ILE A 368 -9.10 -10.89 15.96
N GLY A 369 -8.04 -10.10 16.04
CA GLY A 369 -7.99 -8.91 16.88
C GLY A 369 -7.00 -7.92 16.31
N LEU A 370 -7.19 -6.64 16.61
CA LEU A 370 -6.35 -5.59 16.07
C LEU A 370 -6.28 -4.40 17.01
N SER A 371 -5.22 -3.61 16.85
CA SER A 371 -5.02 -2.37 17.58
C SER A 371 -4.42 -1.31 16.65
N ALA A 372 -4.92 -0.09 16.75
CA ALA A 372 -4.32 1.09 16.16
C ALA A 372 -3.66 1.90 17.28
N PHE A 373 -2.34 2.10 17.20
CA PHE A 373 -1.57 2.76 18.24
C PHE A 373 -0.70 3.87 17.65
N GLU A 374 -0.85 5.08 18.17
CA GLU A 374 -0.03 6.24 17.79
C GLU A 374 1.23 6.30 18.65
N GLY A 375 2.36 6.55 18.01
CA GLY A 375 3.63 6.73 18.69
C GLY A 375 4.68 7.30 17.75
N ASP A 376 5.94 7.01 18.06
CA ASP A 376 7.09 7.47 17.31
C ASP A 376 7.85 6.27 16.73
N LEU A 377 8.15 6.32 15.44
CA LEU A 377 8.99 5.35 14.77
C LEU A 377 10.23 6.06 14.22
N ASN A 378 11.39 5.82 14.84
CA ASN A 378 12.67 6.42 14.44
C ASN A 378 12.67 7.96 14.40
N GLY A 379 11.99 8.61 15.36
CA GLY A 379 11.84 10.07 15.44
C GLY A 379 10.72 10.64 14.60
N CYS A 380 9.85 9.78 14.03
CA CYS A 380 8.72 10.18 13.20
C CYS A 380 7.38 9.81 13.84
N PRO A 381 6.49 10.77 14.12
CA PRO A 381 5.14 10.49 14.59
C PRO A 381 4.34 9.71 13.55
N THR A 382 3.82 8.55 13.95
CA THR A 382 3.04 7.67 13.07
C THR A 382 1.97 6.90 13.85
N GLN A 383 1.00 6.35 13.12
CA GLN A 383 0.06 5.37 13.64
C GLN A 383 0.44 4.00 13.09
N LEU A 384 0.52 3.00 13.96
CA LEU A 384 0.72 1.62 13.58
C LEU A 384 -0.53 0.81 13.89
N ILE A 385 -1.10 0.20 12.86
CA ILE A 385 -2.20 -0.75 12.95
C ILE A 385 -1.57 -2.14 12.91
N VAL A 386 -1.82 -2.95 13.93
CA VAL A 386 -1.42 -4.36 13.96
C VAL A 386 -2.67 -5.20 13.96
N ILE A 387 -2.79 -6.12 13.00
CA ILE A 387 -3.89 -7.08 12.89
C ILE A 387 -3.33 -8.46 13.18
N HIS A 388 -3.88 -9.12 14.19
CA HIS A 388 -3.56 -10.49 14.55
C HIS A 388 -4.68 -11.42 14.15
N PHE A 389 -4.29 -12.57 13.59
CA PHE A 389 -5.17 -13.68 13.29
C PHE A 389 -4.74 -14.87 14.13
N GLY A 390 -5.71 -15.67 14.52
CA GLY A 390 -5.45 -16.93 15.19
C GLY A 390 -6.43 -18.00 14.75
N GLY A 391 -6.05 -19.25 14.85
CA GLY A 391 -6.91 -20.35 14.46
C GLY A 391 -6.31 -21.72 14.75
N TYR A 392 -7.19 -22.71 14.71
CA TYR A 392 -6.87 -24.09 15.03
C TYR A 392 -6.88 -24.94 13.75
N LEU A 393 -5.69 -25.25 13.22
CA LEU A 393 -5.50 -26.29 12.21
C LEU A 393 -5.43 -27.70 12.84
N PRO A 394 -6.50 -28.51 12.83
CA PRO A 394 -6.45 -29.85 13.40
C PRO A 394 -5.32 -30.69 12.77
N PRO A 395 -4.59 -31.49 13.55
CA PRO A 395 -3.60 -32.41 13.03
C PRO A 395 -4.27 -33.42 12.09
N ASN A 396 -3.52 -33.81 11.06
CA ASN A 396 -3.91 -34.88 10.14
C ASN A 396 -3.03 -36.10 10.41
N TYR A 397 -3.42 -36.92 11.38
CA TYR A 397 -2.68 -38.13 11.74
C TYR A 397 -2.76 -39.17 10.63
N ASN A 398 -1.65 -39.86 10.33
CA ASN A 398 -1.67 -40.99 9.42
C ASN A 398 -2.58 -42.10 10.00
N PRO A 399 -3.63 -42.55 9.28
CA PRO A 399 -4.53 -43.59 9.76
C PRO A 399 -3.83 -44.88 10.23
N GLU A 400 -2.70 -45.25 9.62
CA GLU A 400 -1.91 -46.43 10.03
C GLU A 400 -1.28 -46.24 11.41
N ILE A 401 -0.80 -45.03 11.72
CA ILE A 401 -0.24 -44.71 13.04
C ILE A 401 -1.35 -44.72 14.09
N VAL A 402 -2.51 -44.13 13.77
CA VAL A 402 -3.68 -44.16 14.68
C VAL A 402 -4.06 -45.61 14.97
N LYS A 403 -4.15 -46.46 13.95
CA LYS A 403 -4.48 -47.87 14.11
C LYS A 403 -3.45 -48.62 14.95
N SER A 404 -2.16 -48.34 14.79
CA SER A 404 -1.11 -48.95 15.62
C SER A 404 -1.26 -48.63 17.12
N TRP A 405 -1.65 -47.39 17.48
CA TRP A 405 -1.91 -47.03 18.88
C TRP A 405 -3.21 -47.65 19.40
N GLU A 406 -4.23 -47.78 18.55
CA GLU A 406 -5.46 -48.49 18.89
C GLU A 406 -5.19 -49.98 19.17
N ASP A 407 -4.38 -50.63 18.33
CA ASP A 407 -4.03 -52.04 18.51
C ASP A 407 -3.21 -52.24 19.80
N LEU A 408 -2.30 -51.31 20.14
CA LEU A 408 -1.59 -51.33 21.42
C LEU A 408 -2.55 -51.14 22.61
N PHE A 409 -3.52 -50.21 22.50
CA PHE A 409 -4.54 -50.01 23.53
C PHE A 409 -5.35 -51.28 23.76
N GLU A 410 -5.85 -51.90 22.68
CA GLU A 410 -6.63 -53.14 22.73
C GLU A 410 -5.81 -54.29 23.32
N ALA A 411 -4.53 -54.44 22.95
CA ALA A 411 -3.65 -55.46 23.48
C ALA A 411 -3.39 -55.30 25.00
N LEU A 412 -3.15 -54.07 25.47
CA LEU A 412 -2.95 -53.80 26.90
C LEU A 412 -4.24 -54.02 27.70
N GLU A 413 -5.40 -53.64 27.15
CA GLU A 413 -6.71 -53.84 27.78
C GLU A 413 -7.08 -55.33 27.87
N ASP A 414 -6.70 -56.14 26.89
CA ASP A 414 -6.94 -57.59 26.86
C ASP A 414 -6.10 -58.35 27.91
N ILE A 415 -4.82 -57.99 28.08
CA ILE A 415 -3.92 -58.72 28.99
C ILE A 415 -4.06 -58.29 30.47
N GLN A 416 -4.50 -57.05 30.74
CA GLN A 416 -4.54 -56.48 32.09
C GLN A 416 -5.34 -57.35 33.09
N PRO A 417 -6.57 -57.85 32.77
CA PRO A 417 -7.32 -58.68 33.71
C PRO A 417 -6.57 -59.96 34.10
N GLY A 418 -5.85 -60.59 33.15
CA GLY A 418 -5.09 -61.80 33.41
C GLY A 418 -3.95 -61.59 34.38
N TRP A 419 -3.19 -60.49 34.25
CA TRP A 419 -2.12 -60.14 35.19
C TRP A 419 -2.65 -59.77 36.59
N ARG A 420 -3.86 -59.19 36.69
CA ARG A 420 -4.51 -58.90 37.97
C ARG A 420 -5.04 -60.16 38.66
N GLU A 421 -5.50 -61.15 37.90
CA GLU A 421 -5.98 -62.42 38.46
C GLU A 421 -4.87 -63.18 39.22
N ILE A 422 -3.59 -62.97 38.86
CA ILE A 422 -2.44 -63.55 39.58
C ILE A 422 -2.44 -63.17 41.08
N GLU A 423 -2.95 -61.98 41.43
CA GLU A 423 -3.06 -61.55 42.83
C GLU A 423 -3.95 -62.47 43.68
N GLU A 424 -4.89 -63.18 43.04
CA GLU A 424 -5.78 -64.13 43.72
C GLU A 424 -5.10 -65.48 44.03
N TYR A 425 -3.95 -65.77 43.39
CA TYR A 425 -3.17 -66.98 43.62
C TYR A 425 -2.12 -66.76 44.74
N GLU A 426 -2.59 -66.65 45.99
CA GLU A 426 -1.79 -66.27 47.16
C GLU A 426 -0.38 -66.89 47.25
N PRO A 427 -0.15 -68.20 47.04
CA PRO A 427 1.19 -68.77 47.17
C PRO A 427 2.18 -68.21 46.15
N PHE A 428 1.76 -68.08 44.89
CA PHE A 428 2.58 -67.56 43.80
C PHE A 428 2.76 -66.05 43.92
N TYR A 429 1.66 -65.34 44.20
CA TYR A 429 1.69 -63.89 44.41
C TYR A 429 2.62 -63.49 45.54
N ASN A 430 2.58 -64.16 46.70
CA ASN A 430 3.45 -63.83 47.82
C ASN A 430 4.95 -64.08 47.52
N GLU A 431 5.28 -65.05 46.66
CA GLU A 431 6.67 -65.35 46.26
C GLU A 431 7.22 -64.34 45.24
N HIS A 432 6.35 -63.77 44.39
CA HIS A 432 6.74 -62.88 43.29
C HIS A 432 6.08 -61.49 43.35
N LYS A 433 5.63 -61.07 44.53
CA LYS A 433 4.82 -59.87 44.75
C LYS A 433 5.37 -58.62 44.05
N ASP A 434 6.65 -58.32 44.23
CA ASP A 434 7.27 -57.11 43.67
C ASP A 434 7.16 -57.07 42.13
N LYS A 435 7.27 -58.23 41.46
CA LYS A 435 7.15 -58.32 40.00
C LYS A 435 5.71 -58.26 39.51
N VAL A 436 4.81 -58.96 40.21
CA VAL A 436 3.36 -58.93 39.88
C VAL A 436 2.80 -57.52 40.08
N ASP A 437 3.18 -56.83 41.15
CA ASP A 437 2.78 -55.45 41.39
C ASP A 437 3.37 -54.52 40.30
N ARG A 438 4.65 -54.70 39.95
CA ARG A 438 5.34 -53.85 38.95
C ARG A 438 4.77 -53.99 37.54
N ILE A 439 4.49 -55.22 37.08
CA ILE A 439 3.91 -55.42 35.74
C ILE A 439 2.50 -54.81 35.66
N ASN A 440 1.69 -54.95 36.71
CA ASN A 440 0.37 -54.32 36.77
C ASN A 440 0.47 -52.78 36.79
N GLU A 441 1.44 -52.21 37.53
CA GLU A 441 1.71 -50.76 37.53
C GLU A 441 2.10 -50.25 36.13
N ILE A 442 3.00 -50.96 35.44
CA ILE A 442 3.43 -50.58 34.08
C ILE A 442 2.25 -50.65 33.11
N ILE A 443 1.48 -51.75 33.13
CA ILE A 443 0.32 -51.91 32.24
C ILE A 443 -0.71 -50.81 32.50
N ASP A 444 -1.02 -50.52 33.76
CA ASP A 444 -1.97 -49.46 34.13
C ASP A 444 -1.50 -48.07 33.63
N PHE A 445 -0.23 -47.75 33.84
CA PHE A 445 0.36 -46.48 33.39
C PHE A 445 0.38 -46.35 31.86
N ARG A 446 0.80 -47.41 31.15
CA ARG A 446 0.81 -47.44 29.68
C ARG A 446 -0.60 -47.31 29.13
N LEU A 447 -1.56 -48.03 29.69
CA LEU A 447 -2.95 -48.03 29.24
C LEU A 447 -3.61 -46.65 29.40
N GLU A 448 -3.35 -45.93 30.49
CA GLU A 448 -3.84 -44.56 30.69
C GLU A 448 -3.27 -43.58 29.64
N ASN A 449 -1.96 -43.62 29.41
CA ASN A 449 -1.30 -42.73 28.45
C ASN A 449 -1.70 -43.05 27.00
N VAL A 450 -1.69 -44.32 26.62
CA VAL A 450 -2.11 -44.80 25.28
C VAL A 450 -3.56 -44.41 25.01
N ARG A 451 -4.48 -44.59 25.99
CA ARG A 451 -5.88 -44.14 25.85
C ARG A 451 -5.97 -42.66 25.52
N GLY A 452 -5.23 -41.82 26.26
CA GLY A 452 -5.20 -40.38 26.01
C GLY A 452 -4.69 -40.01 24.62
N ILE A 453 -3.66 -40.72 24.13
CA ILE A 453 -3.10 -40.55 22.79
C ILE A 453 -4.13 -40.92 21.72
N VAL A 454 -4.75 -42.10 21.83
CA VAL A 454 -5.78 -42.58 20.90
C VAL A 454 -6.97 -41.63 20.87
N ASP A 455 -7.46 -41.17 22.02
CA ASP A 455 -8.56 -40.21 22.10
C ASP A 455 -8.22 -38.88 21.40
N SER A 456 -6.98 -38.40 21.59
CA SER A 456 -6.49 -37.18 20.94
C SER A 456 -6.40 -37.37 19.43
N MET A 457 -5.86 -38.51 18.97
CA MET A 457 -5.75 -38.83 17.54
C MET A 457 -7.12 -38.98 16.87
N ARG A 458 -8.04 -39.73 17.47
CA ARG A 458 -9.42 -39.94 16.95
C ARG A 458 -10.22 -38.65 16.87
N THR A 459 -9.97 -37.72 17.79
CA THR A 459 -10.67 -36.43 17.83
C THR A 459 -9.95 -35.33 17.05
N ASN A 460 -8.90 -35.67 16.28
CA ASN A 460 -8.03 -34.73 15.57
C ASN A 460 -7.59 -33.57 16.47
N LYS A 461 -7.05 -33.92 17.65
CA LYS A 461 -6.43 -33.00 18.60
C LYS A 461 -4.93 -33.19 18.62
N TRP A 462 -4.18 -32.09 18.69
CA TRP A 462 -2.72 -32.17 18.88
C TRP A 462 -2.38 -32.85 20.19
N LEU A 463 -1.37 -33.72 20.17
CA LEU A 463 -0.84 -34.35 21.38
C LEU A 463 -0.26 -33.30 22.33
N THR A 464 -0.51 -33.47 23.62
CA THR A 464 0.12 -32.67 24.68
C THR A 464 1.61 -32.99 24.77
N ASP A 465 2.39 -32.09 25.39
CA ASP A 465 3.82 -32.35 25.57
C ASP A 465 4.06 -33.61 26.43
N THR A 466 3.24 -33.83 27.46
CA THR A 466 3.27 -35.07 28.26
C THR A 466 3.02 -36.33 27.42
N GLN A 467 2.09 -36.28 26.45
CA GLN A 467 1.84 -37.41 25.57
C GLN A 467 3.01 -37.66 24.61
N LYS A 468 3.64 -36.59 24.09
CA LYS A 468 4.84 -36.73 23.25
C LYS A 468 6.00 -37.31 24.05
N ASP A 469 6.22 -36.83 25.26
CA ASP A 469 7.24 -37.34 26.17
C ASP A 469 6.99 -38.84 26.45
N PHE A 470 5.74 -39.25 26.69
CA PHE A 470 5.42 -40.67 26.84
C PHE A 470 5.76 -41.48 25.58
N ILE A 471 5.40 -41.00 24.39
CA ILE A 471 5.72 -41.69 23.12
C ILE A 471 7.23 -41.91 22.96
N GLU A 472 8.05 -40.94 23.36
CA GLU A 472 9.51 -41.05 23.28
C GLU A 472 10.09 -42.07 24.26
N ASN A 473 9.39 -42.36 25.37
CA ASN A 473 9.89 -43.21 26.47
C ASN A 473 9.12 -44.53 26.65
N ASP A 474 8.01 -44.77 25.93
CA ASP A 474 7.18 -45.98 26.09
C ASP A 474 7.95 -47.28 25.80
N GLN A 475 8.98 -47.22 24.93
CA GLN A 475 9.79 -48.39 24.61
C GLN A 475 10.46 -49.01 25.85
N GLU A 476 11.01 -48.18 26.75
CA GLU A 476 11.67 -48.67 27.96
C GLU A 476 10.68 -49.39 28.89
N LEU A 477 9.46 -48.86 29.00
CA LEU A 477 8.38 -49.48 29.77
C LEU A 477 7.89 -50.78 29.11
N SER A 478 7.85 -50.81 27.78
CA SER A 478 7.48 -52.01 27.04
C SER A 478 8.50 -53.14 27.23
N ASP A 479 9.78 -52.80 27.19
CA ASP A 479 10.88 -53.76 27.39
C ASP A 479 10.86 -54.31 28.83
N GLU A 480 10.65 -53.44 29.83
CA GLU A 480 10.52 -53.86 31.24
C GLU A 480 9.28 -54.75 31.46
N GLN A 481 8.15 -54.42 30.84
CA GLN A 481 6.93 -55.24 30.89
C GLN A 481 7.18 -56.63 30.32
N GLU A 482 7.86 -56.73 29.17
CA GLU A 482 8.16 -58.01 28.51
C GLU A 482 9.12 -58.85 29.34
N GLU A 483 10.19 -58.27 29.90
CA GLU A 483 11.14 -58.98 30.78
C GLU A 483 10.44 -59.56 32.02
N ILE A 484 9.57 -58.78 32.66
CA ILE A 484 8.81 -59.26 33.82
C ILE A 484 7.82 -60.35 33.41
N ALA A 485 7.14 -60.18 32.27
CA ALA A 485 6.18 -61.15 31.76
C ALA A 485 6.85 -62.49 31.46
N GLU A 486 7.99 -62.49 30.77
CA GLU A 486 8.78 -63.69 30.50
C GLU A 486 9.20 -64.39 31.79
N PHE A 487 9.74 -63.63 32.75
CA PHE A 487 10.12 -64.19 34.05
C PHE A 487 8.95 -64.87 34.76
N LEU A 488 7.80 -64.19 34.85
CA LEU A 488 6.63 -64.72 35.57
C LEU A 488 6.04 -65.94 34.86
N ASN A 489 5.98 -65.92 33.53
CA ASN A 489 5.50 -67.05 32.73
C ASN A 489 6.40 -68.29 32.87
N ASP A 490 7.71 -68.11 33.04
CA ASP A 490 8.64 -69.23 33.29
C ASP A 490 8.49 -69.85 34.69
N GLN A 491 7.88 -69.14 35.65
CA GLN A 491 7.62 -69.65 37.00
C GLN A 491 6.23 -70.28 37.17
N LEU A 492 5.28 -69.97 36.26
CA LEU A 492 3.94 -70.52 36.22
C LEU A 492 3.92 -71.93 35.59
#